data_AF-A0A1V4HMF9-F1
#
_entry.id   AF-A0A1V4HMF9-F1
#
_cell.length_a   1.000
_cell.length_b   1.000
_cell.length_c   1.000
_cell.angle_alpha   90.00
_cell.angle_beta   90.00
_cell.angle_gamma   90.00
#
_symmetry.space_group_name_H-M   'P 1'
#
loop_
_entity.id
_entity.type
_entity.pdbx_description
1 polymer ?
#
loop_
_entity_poly.entity_id
_entity_poly.type
_entity_poly.pdbx_seq_one_letter_code
_entity_poly.pdbx_strand_id
1 'polypeptide(L)'
;MKTVLRIMIYLIVFVVVVGGTGAVGFVSTMNAGMSIYDKAPPVLTDVQVPNYDVNKPTVAVLLANEVTEVFDFLVPYEMFAMTEAYNVYGVAPDRQIKSLTGGLDVVPHYSFGEMDAMLGKSPDIIVIPFMPILDEKKYAPVREWIQKHSGTETTLISICNGAENLADSGLLDGKSAATHWGDINRLIKKYPEIQWVKDQRYVPQGKIVSSAGLTSGIDAALYVISQQLGEAAAKKVAKEMNYPSYDYVTTPQMKPFVAGLSDITYILNNAYQWNKVKAGVLLYNGADELALSAAFDTYAASGTTTTLTVSSANEPILTKHGLNLVARYQITNVPKLAKMIVVGADAESAAAKDINQWKSSGNSAKLLFLHRDAADRFAMDPAFEDLAGQEDIQTAKFAAKRLEYRATDHLKLEGSSFSFEAFGVPVLLGVLSLLIAFYIDRRFILRKKGSSADISASHTIN
;
A
#
# COMPACT_ATOMS: atom_id res chain seq x y z
N MET A 1 -13.03 42.86 23.00
CA MET A 1 -13.28 42.77 21.54
C MET A 1 -12.00 42.82 20.69
N LYS A 2 -11.11 43.82 20.84
CA LYS A 2 -9.88 43.93 20.01
C LYS A 2 -8.88 42.77 20.18
N THR A 3 -8.68 42.27 21.40
CA THR A 3 -7.80 41.12 21.67
C THR A 3 -8.33 39.82 21.05
N VAL A 4 -9.63 39.60 21.15
CA VAL A 4 -10.30 38.44 20.53
C VAL A 4 -10.16 38.50 19.01
N LEU A 5 -10.41 39.67 18.40
CA LEU A 5 -10.23 39.87 16.96
C LEU A 5 -8.77 39.62 16.51
N ARG A 6 -7.79 40.02 17.31
CA ARG A 6 -6.36 39.74 17.04
C ARG A 6 -6.08 38.25 17.06
N ILE A 7 -6.49 37.56 18.13
CA ILE A 7 -6.30 36.11 18.23
C ILE A 7 -6.94 35.41 17.03
N MET A 8 -8.16 35.82 16.65
CA MET A 8 -8.82 35.29 15.45
C MET A 8 -8.01 35.52 14.17
N ILE A 9 -7.43 36.70 13.96
CA ILE A 9 -6.61 36.96 12.76
C ILE A 9 -5.37 36.08 12.73
N TYR A 10 -4.65 35.95 13.85
CA TYR A 10 -3.48 35.07 13.91
C TYR A 10 -3.86 33.61 13.66
N LEU A 11 -4.97 33.14 14.23
CA LEU A 11 -5.48 31.79 13.98
C LEU A 11 -5.90 31.59 12.52
N ILE A 12 -6.65 32.54 11.94
CA ILE A 12 -7.10 32.45 10.55
C ILE A 12 -5.91 32.43 9.60
N VAL A 13 -4.94 33.35 9.78
CA VAL A 13 -3.73 33.38 8.94
C VAL A 13 -2.95 32.08 9.07
N PHE A 14 -2.77 31.55 10.29
CA PHE A 14 -2.09 30.28 10.49
C PHE A 14 -2.81 29.12 9.81
N VAL A 15 -4.13 28.99 9.98
CA VAL A 15 -4.93 27.92 9.38
C VAL A 15 -4.89 28.01 7.85
N VAL A 16 -5.01 29.21 7.28
CA VAL A 16 -4.96 29.40 5.83
C VAL A 16 -3.58 29.10 5.27
N VAL A 17 -2.52 29.61 5.88
CA VAL A 17 -1.16 29.45 5.35
C VAL A 17 -0.63 28.04 5.59
N VAL A 18 -0.67 27.53 6.82
CA VAL A 18 -0.17 26.18 7.14
C VAL A 18 -1.17 25.14 6.66
N GLY A 19 -2.41 25.19 7.17
CA GLY A 19 -3.44 24.21 6.85
C GLY A 19 -3.83 24.20 5.36
N GLY A 20 -4.00 25.37 4.75
CA GLY A 20 -4.33 25.46 3.32
C GLY A 20 -3.22 24.93 2.42
N THR A 21 -1.95 25.29 2.69
CA THR A 21 -0.80 24.77 1.93
C THR A 21 -0.67 23.25 2.08
N GLY A 22 -0.79 22.74 3.31
CA GLY A 22 -0.74 21.30 3.55
C GLY A 22 -1.87 20.54 2.86
N ALA A 23 -3.10 21.08 2.87
CA ALA A 23 -4.24 20.48 2.18
C ALA A 23 -4.03 20.40 0.66
N VAL A 24 -3.53 21.49 0.04
CA VAL A 24 -3.21 21.52 -1.39
C VAL A 24 -2.12 20.50 -1.72
N GLY A 25 -1.04 20.45 -0.93
CA GLY A 25 0.03 19.48 -1.12
C GLY A 25 -0.44 18.04 -0.99
N PHE A 26 -1.31 17.75 -0.02
CA PHE A 26 -1.88 16.41 0.18
C PHE A 26 -2.74 16.00 -1.02
N VAL A 27 -3.68 16.84 -1.44
CA VAL A 27 -4.53 16.58 -2.61
C VAL A 27 -3.69 16.42 -3.87
N SER A 28 -2.69 17.27 -4.08
CA SER A 28 -1.76 17.16 -5.21
C SER A 28 -1.01 15.82 -5.19
N THR A 29 -0.54 15.37 -4.02
CA THR A 29 0.16 14.10 -3.88
C THR A 29 -0.77 12.91 -4.16
N MET A 30 -1.99 12.92 -3.62
CA MET A 30 -2.97 11.85 -3.88
C MET A 30 -3.32 11.78 -5.38
N ASN A 31 -3.54 12.92 -6.03
CA ASN A 31 -3.82 12.97 -7.47
C ASN A 31 -2.63 12.46 -8.30
N ALA A 32 -1.39 12.81 -7.93
CA ALA A 32 -0.19 12.30 -8.59
C ALA A 32 0.01 10.79 -8.36
N GLY A 33 -0.35 10.28 -7.18
CA GLY A 33 -0.35 8.86 -6.87
C GLY A 33 -1.39 8.08 -7.67
N MET A 34 -2.55 8.69 -7.97
CA MET A 34 -3.57 8.08 -8.82
C MET A 34 -3.24 8.18 -10.31
N SER A 35 -2.56 9.25 -10.76
CA SER A 35 -2.24 9.42 -12.18
C SER A 35 -1.25 8.41 -12.72
N ILE A 36 -0.58 7.64 -11.86
CA ILE A 36 0.23 6.49 -12.30
C ILE A 36 -0.62 5.50 -13.10
N TYR A 37 -1.92 5.37 -12.77
CA TYR A 37 -2.89 4.47 -13.41
C TYR A 37 -3.50 5.04 -14.71
N ASP A 38 -3.28 6.33 -15.02
CA ASP A 38 -3.83 6.98 -16.22
C ASP A 38 -3.17 6.47 -17.52
N LYS A 39 -1.98 5.87 -17.41
CA LYS A 39 -1.30 5.32 -18.56
C LYS A 39 -1.99 4.04 -19.01
N ALA A 40 -2.50 4.08 -20.24
CA ALA A 40 -3.04 2.89 -20.89
C ALA A 40 -1.99 1.77 -20.84
N PRO A 41 -2.36 0.58 -20.38
CA PRO A 41 -1.43 -0.51 -20.34
C PRO A 41 -1.11 -0.99 -21.77
N PRO A 42 0.05 -1.62 -22.01
CA PRO A 42 0.40 -2.12 -23.33
C PRO A 42 -0.55 -3.23 -23.79
N VAL A 43 -0.54 -3.51 -25.10
CA VAL A 43 -1.35 -4.60 -25.69
C VAL A 43 -0.82 -5.94 -25.21
N LEU A 44 -1.73 -6.79 -24.71
CA LEU A 44 -1.41 -8.14 -24.25
C LEU A 44 -0.92 -9.03 -25.40
N THR A 45 0.26 -9.61 -25.22
CA THR A 45 0.80 -10.71 -26.02
C THR A 45 1.39 -11.75 -25.06
N ASP A 46 1.35 -13.03 -25.44
CA ASP A 46 2.06 -14.12 -24.74
C ASP A 46 1.76 -14.30 -23.24
N VAL A 47 0.50 -14.08 -22.84
CA VAL A 47 0.03 -14.36 -21.47
C VAL A 47 0.08 -15.86 -21.20
N GLN A 48 0.92 -16.27 -20.27
CA GLN A 48 1.04 -17.67 -19.86
C GLN A 48 0.07 -17.99 -18.74
N VAL A 49 -0.43 -19.23 -18.70
CA VAL A 49 -1.28 -19.68 -17.61
C VAL A 49 -0.68 -20.96 -17.03
N PRO A 50 -0.49 -21.08 -15.71
CA PRO A 50 -0.03 -22.32 -15.10
C PRO A 50 -0.93 -23.50 -15.48
N ASN A 51 -0.34 -24.68 -15.65
CA ASN A 51 -1.10 -25.88 -16.02
C ASN A 51 -2.06 -26.28 -14.90
N TYR A 52 -3.30 -26.60 -15.28
CA TYR A 52 -4.30 -27.13 -14.35
C TYR A 52 -4.12 -28.63 -14.11
N ASP A 53 -3.97 -29.01 -12.84
CA ASP A 53 -3.97 -30.40 -12.37
C ASP A 53 -5.30 -30.73 -11.69
N VAL A 54 -6.09 -31.60 -12.31
CA VAL A 54 -7.41 -32.02 -11.80
C VAL A 54 -7.36 -32.67 -10.40
N ASN A 55 -6.20 -33.18 -9.98
CA ASN A 55 -6.04 -33.84 -8.69
C ASN A 55 -5.68 -32.86 -7.56
N LYS A 56 -5.41 -31.60 -7.88
CA LYS A 56 -5.06 -30.58 -6.89
C LYS A 56 -6.25 -29.67 -6.56
N PRO A 57 -6.45 -29.32 -5.28
CA PRO A 57 -7.37 -28.24 -4.90
C PRO A 57 -6.97 -26.92 -5.57
N THR A 58 -7.94 -26.03 -5.81
CA THR A 58 -7.75 -24.76 -6.48
C THR A 58 -7.89 -23.57 -5.53
N VAL A 59 -6.91 -22.67 -5.58
CA VAL A 59 -6.87 -21.39 -4.88
C VAL A 59 -7.09 -20.28 -5.91
N ALA A 60 -8.13 -19.48 -5.70
CA ALA A 60 -8.40 -18.27 -6.46
C ALA A 60 -7.96 -17.05 -5.65
N VAL A 61 -7.05 -16.23 -6.18
CA VAL A 61 -6.63 -14.97 -5.57
C VAL A 61 -7.25 -13.82 -6.36
N LEU A 62 -8.11 -13.03 -5.71
CA LEU A 62 -8.97 -12.07 -6.41
C LEU A 62 -8.24 -10.78 -6.80
N LEU A 63 -8.61 -10.27 -7.97
CA LEU A 63 -8.24 -8.95 -8.49
C LEU A 63 -9.51 -8.13 -8.77
N ALA A 64 -9.44 -6.84 -8.49
CA ALA A 64 -10.48 -5.88 -8.80
C ALA A 64 -10.37 -5.40 -10.25
N ASN A 65 -11.43 -4.74 -10.74
CA ASN A 65 -11.38 -4.00 -12.00
C ASN A 65 -10.59 -2.68 -11.90
N GLU A 66 -10.42 -2.12 -10.71
CA GLU A 66 -9.77 -0.82 -10.52
C GLU A 66 -8.37 -0.98 -9.93
N VAL A 67 -8.28 -1.21 -8.61
CA VAL A 67 -7.01 -1.43 -7.93
C VAL A 67 -7.17 -2.50 -6.85
N THR A 68 -6.15 -3.33 -6.72
CA THR A 68 -6.03 -4.32 -5.63
C THR A 68 -4.77 -4.02 -4.82
N GLU A 69 -4.82 -4.24 -3.51
CA GLU A 69 -3.63 -4.10 -2.66
C GLU A 69 -2.55 -5.13 -3.06
N VAL A 70 -1.33 -4.66 -3.30
CA VAL A 70 -0.23 -5.41 -3.95
C VAL A 70 0.29 -6.54 -3.07
N PHE A 71 0.45 -6.33 -1.77
CA PHE A 71 0.94 -7.33 -0.84
C PHE A 71 -0.12 -8.40 -0.59
N ASP A 72 -1.36 -7.96 -0.35
CA ASP A 72 -2.52 -8.82 -0.14
C ASP A 72 -2.78 -9.76 -1.32
N PHE A 73 -2.38 -9.38 -2.55
CA PHE A 73 -2.48 -10.23 -3.72
C PHE A 73 -1.23 -11.12 -3.92
N LEU A 74 -0.04 -10.52 -3.98
CA LEU A 74 1.20 -11.21 -4.35
C LEU A 74 1.61 -12.27 -3.33
N VAL A 75 1.56 -11.92 -2.04
CA VAL A 75 2.12 -12.75 -0.98
C VAL A 75 1.33 -14.04 -0.76
N PRO A 76 -0.01 -14.03 -0.58
CA PRO A 76 -0.73 -15.29 -0.46
C PRO A 76 -0.72 -16.12 -1.75
N TYR A 77 -0.66 -15.49 -2.94
CA TYR A 77 -0.47 -16.22 -4.19
C TYR A 77 0.80 -17.06 -4.14
N GLU A 78 1.93 -16.43 -3.82
CA GLU A 78 3.22 -17.11 -3.69
C GLU A 78 3.19 -18.18 -2.61
N MET A 79 2.65 -17.88 -1.43
CA MET A 79 2.59 -18.84 -0.32
C MET A 79 1.86 -20.14 -0.68
N PHE A 80 0.70 -20.04 -1.35
CA PHE A 80 -0.01 -21.23 -1.80
C PHE A 80 0.73 -21.94 -2.93
N ALA A 81 1.38 -21.20 -3.85
CA ALA A 81 2.15 -21.78 -4.94
C ALA A 81 3.39 -22.54 -4.45
N MET A 82 4.11 -22.02 -3.45
CA MET A 82 5.27 -22.64 -2.79
C MET A 82 4.96 -24.01 -2.19
N THR A 83 3.70 -24.27 -1.82
CA THR A 83 3.32 -25.60 -1.30
C THR A 83 3.37 -26.69 -2.38
N GLU A 84 3.29 -26.31 -3.66
CA GLU A 84 3.08 -27.18 -4.83
C GLU A 84 1.82 -28.07 -4.76
N ALA A 85 0.99 -27.92 -3.72
CA ALA A 85 -0.18 -28.75 -3.44
C ALA A 85 -1.46 -28.21 -4.07
N TYR A 86 -1.45 -26.96 -4.55
CA TYR A 86 -2.61 -26.28 -5.11
C TYR A 86 -2.40 -25.90 -6.58
N ASN A 87 -3.49 -25.83 -7.32
CA ASN A 87 -3.57 -24.95 -8.48
C ASN A 87 -3.81 -23.52 -7.97
N VAL A 88 -2.94 -22.56 -8.27
CA VAL A 88 -3.08 -21.18 -7.77
C VAL A 88 -3.24 -20.22 -8.94
N TYR A 89 -4.30 -19.42 -8.93
CA TYR A 89 -4.58 -18.49 -10.02
C TYR A 89 -4.99 -17.10 -9.52
N GLY A 90 -4.43 -16.07 -10.15
CA GLY A 90 -4.99 -14.73 -10.10
C GLY A 90 -6.22 -14.64 -10.98
N VAL A 91 -7.36 -14.21 -10.44
CA VAL A 91 -8.63 -14.13 -11.17
C VAL A 91 -9.34 -12.80 -10.97
N ALA A 92 -10.06 -12.36 -11.99
CA ALA A 92 -10.73 -11.07 -12.00
C ALA A 92 -12.06 -11.14 -12.78
N PRO A 93 -12.88 -10.07 -12.82
CA PRO A 93 -14.11 -10.06 -13.60
C PRO A 93 -13.91 -10.32 -15.11
N ASP A 94 -12.76 -9.93 -15.66
CA ASP A 94 -12.38 -10.15 -17.05
C ASP A 94 -10.84 -10.38 -17.16
N ARG A 95 -10.32 -10.64 -18.36
CA ARG A 95 -8.89 -10.85 -18.63
C ARG A 95 -8.08 -9.59 -18.93
N GLN A 96 -8.67 -8.41 -18.77
CA GLN A 96 -7.93 -7.17 -18.98
C GLN A 96 -6.90 -6.97 -17.87
N ILE A 97 -5.88 -6.18 -18.17
CA ILE A 97 -4.82 -5.82 -17.22
C ILE A 97 -5.44 -5.16 -16.00
N LYS A 98 -5.06 -5.64 -14.81
CA LYS A 98 -5.48 -5.11 -13.51
C LYS A 98 -4.31 -4.43 -12.83
N SER A 99 -4.61 -3.38 -12.09
CA SER A 99 -3.60 -2.63 -11.36
C SER A 99 -3.55 -3.02 -9.90
N LEU A 100 -2.33 -3.07 -9.38
CA LEU A 100 -2.04 -3.21 -7.97
C LEU A 100 -1.58 -1.86 -7.39
N THR A 101 -1.71 -1.68 -6.08
CA THR A 101 -1.16 -0.51 -5.38
C THR A 101 0.33 -0.35 -5.68
N GLY A 102 0.80 0.91 -5.76
CA GLY A 102 2.18 1.21 -6.16
C GLY A 102 2.45 1.14 -7.67
N GLY A 103 1.43 0.86 -8.50
CA GLY A 103 1.52 0.97 -9.95
C GLY A 103 2.06 -0.28 -10.66
N LEU A 104 2.05 -1.43 -10.00
CA LEU A 104 2.32 -2.72 -10.63
C LEU A 104 1.07 -3.21 -11.38
N ASP A 105 1.23 -3.65 -12.63
CA ASP A 105 0.12 -4.22 -13.40
C ASP A 105 0.28 -5.74 -13.54
N VAL A 106 -0.84 -6.44 -13.50
CA VAL A 106 -0.93 -7.90 -13.60
C VAL A 106 -2.00 -8.31 -14.60
N VAL A 107 -1.75 -9.38 -15.35
CA VAL A 107 -2.75 -10.01 -16.20
C VAL A 107 -3.39 -11.18 -15.45
N PRO A 108 -4.72 -11.19 -15.23
CA PRO A 108 -5.40 -12.34 -14.64
C PRO A 108 -5.19 -13.60 -15.48
N HIS A 109 -5.01 -14.74 -14.82
CA HIS A 109 -4.95 -16.04 -15.51
C HIS A 109 -6.30 -16.40 -16.13
N TYR A 110 -7.38 -16.12 -15.37
CA TYR A 110 -8.75 -16.35 -15.79
C TYR A 110 -9.64 -15.18 -15.40
N SER A 111 -10.64 -14.92 -16.23
CA SER A 111 -11.86 -14.26 -15.76
C SER A 111 -12.65 -15.17 -14.82
N PHE A 112 -13.53 -14.59 -14.01
CA PHE A 112 -14.47 -15.33 -13.17
C PHE A 112 -15.28 -16.35 -13.97
N GLY A 113 -15.79 -15.97 -15.14
CA GLY A 113 -16.55 -16.89 -16.01
C GLY A 113 -15.72 -18.03 -16.57
N GLU A 114 -14.45 -17.80 -16.94
CA GLU A 114 -13.56 -18.86 -17.42
C GLU A 114 -13.17 -19.83 -16.30
N MET A 115 -12.90 -19.33 -15.08
CA MET A 115 -12.62 -20.20 -13.93
C MET A 115 -13.83 -21.08 -13.59
N ASP A 116 -15.03 -20.49 -13.57
CA ASP A 116 -16.27 -21.24 -13.33
C ASP A 116 -16.47 -22.34 -14.37
N ALA A 117 -16.22 -22.03 -15.65
CA ALA A 117 -16.32 -23.00 -16.74
C ALA A 117 -15.26 -24.10 -16.64
N MET A 118 -14.03 -23.75 -16.25
CA MET A 118 -12.92 -24.70 -16.09
C MET A 118 -13.16 -25.67 -14.94
N LEU A 119 -13.61 -25.16 -13.79
CA LEU A 119 -13.76 -25.97 -12.58
C LEU A 119 -15.08 -26.74 -12.55
N GLY A 120 -16.17 -26.16 -13.06
CA GLY A 120 -17.52 -26.71 -12.90
C GLY A 120 -18.01 -26.80 -11.44
N LYS A 121 -17.25 -26.23 -10.50
CA LYS A 121 -17.51 -26.17 -9.05
C LYS A 121 -16.85 -24.90 -8.47
N SER A 122 -17.11 -24.61 -7.20
CA SER A 122 -16.38 -23.55 -6.49
C SER A 122 -14.89 -23.90 -6.32
N PRO A 123 -13.99 -22.90 -6.32
CA PRO A 123 -12.63 -23.07 -5.83
C PRO A 123 -12.63 -23.56 -4.38
N ASP A 124 -11.59 -24.29 -4.00
CA ASP A 124 -11.44 -24.84 -2.65
C ASP A 124 -11.03 -23.73 -1.66
N ILE A 125 -10.25 -22.74 -2.13
CA ILE A 125 -9.91 -21.51 -1.38
C ILE A 125 -10.12 -20.28 -2.26
N ILE A 126 -10.67 -19.21 -1.68
CA ILE A 126 -10.69 -17.88 -2.27
C ILE A 126 -9.96 -16.91 -1.33
N VAL A 127 -8.90 -16.30 -1.82
CA VAL A 127 -8.19 -15.21 -1.16
C VAL A 127 -8.76 -13.89 -1.65
N ILE A 128 -9.14 -13.03 -0.72
CA ILE A 128 -9.81 -11.75 -0.92
C ILE A 128 -8.88 -10.64 -0.41
N PRO A 129 -8.02 -10.11 -1.28
CA PRO A 129 -7.23 -8.92 -0.98
C PRO A 129 -8.10 -7.71 -0.69
N PHE A 130 -7.51 -6.63 -0.15
CA PHE A 130 -8.21 -5.36 -0.15
C PHE A 130 -8.39 -4.82 -1.57
N MET A 131 -9.66 -4.57 -1.91
CA MET A 131 -10.08 -3.97 -3.17
C MET A 131 -10.99 -2.78 -2.85
N PRO A 132 -10.48 -1.54 -2.90
CA PRO A 132 -11.29 -0.36 -2.64
C PRO A 132 -12.56 -0.32 -3.50
N ILE A 133 -13.71 -0.11 -2.86
CA ILE A 133 -15.01 0.02 -3.54
C ILE A 133 -15.16 1.49 -3.97
N LEU A 134 -14.60 1.86 -5.13
CA LEU A 134 -14.65 3.23 -5.65
C LEU A 134 -15.84 3.44 -6.61
N ASP A 135 -16.12 2.45 -7.44
CA ASP A 135 -17.28 2.39 -8.34
C ASP A 135 -18.08 1.09 -8.14
N GLU A 136 -19.32 1.22 -7.68
CA GLU A 136 -20.20 0.08 -7.41
C GLU A 136 -20.41 -0.82 -8.65
N LYS A 137 -20.54 -0.25 -9.85
CA LYS A 137 -20.78 -1.05 -11.06
C LYS A 137 -19.57 -1.89 -11.43
N LYS A 138 -18.36 -1.37 -11.19
CA LYS A 138 -17.12 -2.10 -11.46
C LYS A 138 -16.83 -3.15 -10.40
N TYR A 139 -17.26 -2.90 -9.16
CA TYR A 139 -17.04 -3.79 -8.02
C TYR A 139 -18.09 -4.90 -7.88
N ALA A 140 -19.35 -4.66 -8.26
CA ALA A 140 -20.44 -5.64 -8.13
C ALA A 140 -20.10 -7.05 -8.64
N PRO A 141 -19.42 -7.25 -9.79
CA PRO A 141 -19.02 -8.59 -10.23
C PRO A 141 -18.13 -9.35 -9.23
N VAL A 142 -17.27 -8.63 -8.49
CA VAL A 142 -16.43 -9.23 -7.43
C VAL A 142 -17.30 -9.67 -6.26
N ARG A 143 -18.20 -8.80 -5.79
CA ARG A 143 -19.15 -9.10 -4.70
C ARG A 143 -20.00 -10.33 -5.02
N GLU A 144 -20.58 -10.36 -6.21
CA GLU A 144 -21.46 -11.44 -6.68
C GLU A 144 -20.70 -12.77 -6.80
N TRP A 145 -19.48 -12.75 -7.30
CA TRP A 145 -18.67 -13.96 -7.42
C TRP A 145 -18.26 -14.51 -6.04
N ILE A 146 -17.88 -13.64 -5.09
CA ILE A 146 -17.64 -14.04 -3.70
C ILE A 146 -18.89 -14.70 -3.10
N GLN A 147 -20.07 -14.09 -3.27
CA GLN A 147 -21.34 -14.64 -2.77
C GLN A 147 -21.64 -16.01 -3.37
N LYS A 148 -21.51 -16.14 -4.69
CA LYS A 148 -21.75 -17.38 -5.43
C LYS A 148 -20.91 -18.55 -4.91
N HIS A 149 -19.67 -18.31 -4.53
CA HIS A 149 -18.72 -19.35 -4.14
C HIS A 149 -18.52 -19.50 -2.62
N SER A 150 -19.33 -18.85 -1.79
CA SER A 150 -19.22 -18.84 -0.32
C SER A 150 -19.78 -20.08 0.42
N GLY A 151 -19.84 -21.24 -0.25
CA GLY A 151 -20.41 -22.48 0.29
C GLY A 151 -19.56 -23.15 1.39
N THR A 152 -20.07 -24.25 1.97
CA THR A 152 -19.39 -24.98 3.06
C THR A 152 -18.08 -25.65 2.64
N GLU A 153 -17.87 -25.85 1.34
CA GLU A 153 -16.67 -26.49 0.80
C GLU A 153 -15.55 -25.50 0.47
N THR A 154 -15.82 -24.20 0.48
CA THR A 154 -14.86 -23.16 0.09
C THR A 154 -14.36 -22.39 1.30
N THR A 155 -13.05 -22.33 1.49
CA THR A 155 -12.44 -21.47 2.51
C THR A 155 -12.23 -20.05 1.95
N LEU A 156 -12.78 -19.04 2.62
CA LEU A 156 -12.56 -17.63 2.28
C LEU A 156 -11.48 -17.05 3.20
N ILE A 157 -10.47 -16.41 2.63
CA ILE A 157 -9.41 -15.74 3.38
C ILE A 157 -9.45 -14.26 3.02
N SER A 158 -9.83 -13.37 3.93
CA SER A 158 -9.68 -11.92 3.70
C SER A 158 -8.43 -11.36 4.32
N ILE A 159 -7.73 -10.52 3.57
CA ILE A 159 -6.49 -9.87 4.02
C ILE A 159 -6.69 -8.37 4.15
N CYS A 160 -6.13 -7.76 5.20
CA CYS A 160 -6.19 -6.31 5.37
C CYS A 160 -7.65 -5.81 5.42
N ASN A 161 -7.96 -4.84 4.58
CA ASN A 161 -9.30 -4.32 4.35
C ASN A 161 -10.11 -5.17 3.36
N GLY A 162 -9.61 -6.31 2.88
CA GLY A 162 -10.41 -7.33 2.20
C GLY A 162 -11.59 -7.83 3.05
N ALA A 163 -11.52 -7.64 4.37
CA ALA A 163 -12.66 -7.85 5.26
C ALA A 163 -13.82 -6.87 4.99
N GLU A 164 -13.57 -5.67 4.47
CA GLU A 164 -14.63 -4.78 3.97
C GLU A 164 -15.32 -5.41 2.76
N ASN A 165 -14.56 -6.03 1.84
CA ASN A 165 -15.13 -6.72 0.68
C ASN A 165 -16.02 -7.91 1.08
N LEU A 166 -15.64 -8.65 2.13
CA LEU A 166 -16.47 -9.72 2.73
C LEU A 166 -17.66 -9.19 3.53
N ALA A 167 -17.50 -8.08 4.25
CA ALA A 167 -18.58 -7.45 5.01
C ALA A 167 -19.68 -6.96 4.05
N ASP A 168 -19.25 -6.37 2.95
CA ASP A 168 -20.10 -5.83 1.90
C ASP A 168 -20.86 -6.91 1.10
N SER A 169 -20.39 -8.16 1.11
CA SER A 169 -21.12 -9.31 0.58
C SER A 169 -22.17 -9.89 1.54
N GLY A 170 -22.22 -9.40 2.79
CA GLY A 170 -23.11 -9.88 3.87
C GLY A 170 -22.66 -11.17 4.56
N LEU A 171 -21.48 -11.70 4.21
CA LEU A 171 -21.04 -13.02 4.71
C LEU A 171 -20.47 -13.00 6.14
N LEU A 172 -20.18 -11.80 6.65
CA LEU A 172 -19.66 -11.57 8.00
C LEU A 172 -20.74 -11.16 9.01
N ASP A 173 -21.98 -10.94 8.59
CA ASP A 173 -23.05 -10.49 9.48
C ASP A 173 -23.24 -11.48 10.65
N GLY A 174 -23.19 -10.96 11.88
CA GLY A 174 -23.27 -11.74 13.10
C GLY A 174 -22.01 -12.56 13.46
N LYS A 175 -20.93 -12.45 12.70
CA LYS A 175 -19.66 -13.16 12.93
C LYS A 175 -18.59 -12.26 13.51
N SER A 176 -17.55 -12.86 14.09
CA SER A 176 -16.34 -12.13 14.48
C SER A 176 -15.36 -12.01 13.32
N ALA A 177 -14.75 -10.85 13.15
CA ALA A 177 -13.78 -10.64 12.06
C ALA A 177 -12.65 -9.69 12.48
N ALA A 178 -11.48 -9.88 11.89
CA ALA A 178 -10.37 -8.92 11.92
C ALA A 178 -10.34 -8.10 10.62
N THR A 179 -9.75 -6.91 10.70
CA THR A 179 -9.45 -6.06 9.55
C THR A 179 -8.31 -5.11 9.90
N HIS A 180 -7.82 -4.35 8.93
CA HIS A 180 -6.68 -3.45 9.12
C HIS A 180 -6.94 -2.45 10.26
N TRP A 181 -5.97 -2.34 11.17
CA TRP A 181 -6.06 -1.51 12.38
C TRP A 181 -6.37 -0.03 12.09
N GLY A 182 -5.91 0.48 10.94
CA GLY A 182 -6.17 1.85 10.48
C GLY A 182 -7.64 2.12 10.17
N ASP A 183 -8.38 1.09 9.74
CA ASP A 183 -9.74 1.22 9.20
C ASP A 183 -10.80 0.56 10.09
N ILE A 184 -10.42 -0.24 11.07
CA ILE A 184 -11.35 -0.98 11.94
C ILE A 184 -12.41 -0.09 12.58
N ASN A 185 -12.08 1.15 12.99
CA ASN A 185 -13.06 2.07 13.58
C ASN A 185 -14.07 2.62 12.56
N ARG A 186 -13.66 2.76 11.29
CA ARG A 186 -14.56 3.12 10.18
C ARG A 186 -15.49 1.94 9.88
N LEU A 187 -14.95 0.73 9.85
CA LEU A 187 -15.70 -0.49 9.54
C LEU A 187 -16.66 -0.90 10.66
N ILE A 188 -16.32 -0.69 11.93
CA ILE A 188 -17.28 -0.83 13.05
C ILE A 188 -18.53 0.04 12.86
N LYS A 189 -18.36 1.26 12.37
CA LYS A 189 -19.49 2.17 12.12
C LYS A 189 -20.28 1.78 10.88
N LYS A 190 -19.60 1.30 9.84
CA LYS A 190 -20.20 0.96 8.55
C LYS A 190 -20.94 -0.39 8.59
N TYR A 191 -20.40 -1.36 9.33
CA TYR A 191 -20.93 -2.72 9.47
C TYR A 191 -21.04 -3.09 10.97
N PRO A 192 -22.04 -2.54 11.67
CA PRO A 192 -22.19 -2.71 13.13
C PRO A 192 -22.61 -4.12 13.56
N GLU A 193 -23.18 -4.92 12.64
CA GLU A 193 -23.59 -6.31 12.90
C GLU A 193 -22.40 -7.29 12.96
N ILE A 194 -21.20 -6.84 12.59
CA ILE A 194 -19.96 -7.63 12.64
C ILE A 194 -19.24 -7.38 13.97
N GLN A 195 -18.83 -8.46 14.63
CA GLN A 195 -18.04 -8.38 15.85
C GLN A 195 -16.56 -8.18 15.52
N TRP A 196 -16.16 -6.93 15.28
CA TRP A 196 -14.77 -6.59 14.93
C TRP A 196 -13.80 -6.82 16.10
N VAL A 197 -12.81 -7.68 15.89
CA VAL A 197 -11.77 -8.06 16.86
C VAL A 197 -10.50 -7.29 16.56
N LYS A 198 -9.97 -6.56 17.57
CA LYS A 198 -8.86 -5.60 17.38
C LYS A 198 -7.49 -6.15 17.73
N ASP A 199 -7.46 -7.22 18.51
CA ASP A 199 -6.28 -7.74 19.22
C ASP A 199 -5.86 -9.13 18.71
N GLN A 200 -6.32 -9.50 17.52
CA GLN A 200 -5.95 -10.73 16.84
C GLN A 200 -5.33 -10.42 15.48
N ARG A 201 -4.28 -11.15 15.11
CA ARG A 201 -3.70 -11.16 13.77
C ARG A 201 -4.70 -11.71 12.76
N TYR A 202 -5.38 -12.80 13.11
CA TYR A 202 -6.48 -13.32 12.30
C TYR A 202 -7.58 -13.93 13.18
N VAL A 203 -8.78 -14.00 12.62
CA VAL A 203 -9.98 -14.53 13.26
C VAL A 203 -10.61 -15.57 12.34
N PRO A 204 -10.55 -16.87 12.69
CA PRO A 204 -11.31 -17.91 12.01
C PRO A 204 -12.77 -17.93 12.49
N GLN A 205 -13.70 -18.07 11.55
CA GLN A 205 -15.14 -18.25 11.75
C GLN A 205 -15.68 -19.27 10.75
N GLY A 206 -15.65 -20.55 11.14
CA GLY A 206 -16.01 -21.65 10.25
C GLY A 206 -15.09 -21.71 9.04
N LYS A 207 -15.64 -21.49 7.84
CA LYS A 207 -14.88 -21.48 6.57
C LYS A 207 -14.31 -20.12 6.19
N ILE A 208 -14.51 -19.09 7.02
CA ILE A 208 -13.96 -17.76 6.78
C ILE A 208 -12.79 -17.53 7.72
N VAL A 209 -11.67 -17.02 7.21
CA VAL A 209 -10.53 -16.53 7.98
C VAL A 209 -10.29 -15.09 7.58
N SER A 210 -10.49 -14.16 8.52
CA SER A 210 -10.21 -12.74 8.29
C SER A 210 -8.94 -12.34 9.02
N SER A 211 -8.06 -11.57 8.39
CA SER A 211 -6.84 -11.06 9.02
C SER A 211 -6.88 -9.56 9.26
N ALA A 212 -6.00 -9.09 10.15
CA ALA A 212 -5.84 -7.69 10.49
C ALA A 212 -5.09 -6.95 9.38
N GLY A 213 -3.83 -6.54 9.56
CA GLY A 213 -3.02 -5.91 8.52
C GLY A 213 -2.32 -6.88 7.58
N LEU A 214 -1.40 -6.37 6.78
CA LEU A 214 -0.85 -7.09 5.62
C LEU A 214 -0.04 -8.32 6.04
N THR A 215 0.91 -8.15 6.97
CA THR A 215 1.67 -9.29 7.51
C THR A 215 0.80 -10.23 8.33
N SER A 216 -0.34 -9.78 8.87
CA SER A 216 -1.32 -10.69 9.48
C SER A 216 -1.98 -11.60 8.44
N GLY A 217 -2.01 -11.17 7.17
CA GLY A 217 -2.38 -12.00 6.03
C GLY A 217 -1.46 -13.21 5.84
N ILE A 218 -0.16 -13.05 6.09
CA ILE A 218 0.79 -14.18 6.12
C ILE A 218 0.38 -15.16 7.20
N ASP A 219 0.10 -14.69 8.42
CA ASP A 219 -0.31 -15.56 9.53
C ASP A 219 -1.61 -16.30 9.22
N ALA A 220 -2.60 -15.63 8.61
CA ALA A 220 -3.86 -16.24 8.20
C ALA A 220 -3.69 -17.29 7.09
N ALA A 221 -2.87 -17.01 6.07
CA ALA A 221 -2.60 -17.96 5.01
C ALA A 221 -1.81 -19.17 5.52
N LEU A 222 -0.80 -18.97 6.38
CA LEU A 222 -0.07 -20.05 7.05
C LEU A 222 -0.98 -20.88 7.97
N TYR A 223 -1.91 -20.23 8.68
CA TYR A 223 -2.92 -20.93 9.46
C TYR A 223 -3.77 -21.85 8.58
N VAL A 224 -4.28 -21.36 7.44
CA VAL A 224 -5.06 -22.18 6.51
C VAL A 224 -4.23 -23.31 5.91
N ILE A 225 -2.99 -23.04 5.48
CA ILE A 225 -2.06 -24.08 5.01
C ILE A 225 -1.83 -25.13 6.10
N SER A 226 -1.66 -24.72 7.36
CA SER A 226 -1.48 -25.64 8.49
C SER A 226 -2.74 -26.48 8.74
N GLN A 227 -3.94 -25.91 8.58
CA GLN A 227 -5.19 -26.66 8.76
C GLN A 227 -5.42 -27.68 7.64
N GLN A 228 -4.99 -27.39 6.41
CA GLN A 228 -5.26 -28.25 5.25
C GLN A 228 -4.14 -29.24 4.93
N LEU A 229 -2.88 -28.85 5.09
CA LEU A 229 -1.69 -29.62 4.73
C LEU A 229 -0.84 -30.02 5.95
N GLY A 230 -1.20 -29.55 7.15
CA GLY A 230 -0.46 -29.79 8.38
C GLY A 230 0.62 -28.75 8.67
N GLU A 231 0.99 -28.63 9.94
CA GLU A 231 1.92 -27.60 10.44
C GLU A 231 3.32 -27.69 9.78
N ALA A 232 3.76 -28.89 9.39
CA ALA A 232 5.05 -29.07 8.71
C ALA A 232 5.10 -28.33 7.36
N ALA A 233 4.01 -28.32 6.59
CA ALA A 233 3.92 -27.59 5.33
C ALA A 233 3.93 -26.08 5.57
N ALA A 234 3.19 -25.59 6.56
CA ALA A 234 3.18 -24.17 6.93
C ALA A 234 4.57 -23.70 7.41
N LYS A 235 5.26 -24.47 8.25
CA LYS A 235 6.64 -24.16 8.67
C LYS A 235 7.63 -24.17 7.52
N LYS A 236 7.46 -25.06 6.53
CA LYS A 236 8.28 -25.07 5.32
C LYS A 236 8.13 -23.77 4.55
N VAL A 237 6.90 -23.33 4.25
CA VAL A 237 6.62 -22.06 3.55
C VAL A 237 7.20 -20.87 4.34
N ALA A 238 6.91 -20.79 5.64
CA ALA A 238 7.44 -19.71 6.48
C ALA A 238 8.97 -19.64 6.48
N LYS A 239 9.64 -20.80 6.50
CA LYS A 239 11.10 -20.89 6.43
C LYS A 239 11.63 -20.44 5.07
N GLU A 240 11.00 -20.82 3.97
CA GLU A 240 11.40 -20.41 2.62
C GLU A 240 11.27 -18.90 2.40
N MET A 241 10.29 -18.27 3.07
CA MET A 241 10.12 -16.81 3.07
C MET A 241 11.03 -16.08 4.08
N ASN A 242 11.79 -16.81 4.91
CA ASN A 242 12.46 -16.25 6.11
C ASN A 242 11.51 -15.46 7.02
N TYR A 243 10.25 -15.89 7.15
CA TYR A 243 9.23 -15.18 7.93
C TYR A 243 9.57 -15.20 9.43
N PRO A 244 9.72 -14.03 10.10
CA PRO A 244 10.32 -13.96 11.43
C PRO A 244 9.31 -14.16 12.58
N SER A 245 8.03 -14.36 12.30
CA SER A 245 6.97 -14.29 13.31
C SER A 245 5.97 -15.45 13.26
N TYR A 246 6.46 -16.66 13.00
CA TYR A 246 5.62 -17.86 12.91
C TYR A 246 4.77 -18.14 14.17
N ASP A 247 5.18 -17.67 15.35
CA ASP A 247 4.43 -17.87 16.60
C ASP A 247 2.98 -17.35 16.49
N TYR A 248 2.74 -16.31 15.69
CA TYR A 248 1.39 -15.77 15.44
C TYR A 248 0.46 -16.73 14.69
N VAL A 249 0.99 -17.73 13.98
CA VAL A 249 0.21 -18.77 13.29
C VAL A 249 -0.50 -19.70 14.28
N THR A 250 0.05 -19.85 15.49
CA THR A 250 -0.56 -20.65 16.56
C THR A 250 -1.22 -19.79 17.62
N THR A 251 -0.67 -18.60 17.89
CA THR A 251 -1.14 -17.66 18.89
C THR A 251 -1.38 -16.30 18.24
N PRO A 252 -2.55 -16.06 17.62
CA PRO A 252 -2.80 -14.83 16.86
C PRO A 252 -2.95 -13.58 17.74
N GLN A 253 -2.94 -13.71 19.06
CA GLN A 253 -3.09 -12.59 19.98
C GLN A 253 -1.97 -11.56 19.77
N MET A 254 -2.35 -10.30 19.60
CA MET A 254 -1.42 -9.20 19.43
C MET A 254 -1.88 -7.95 20.17
N LYS A 255 -0.95 -7.02 20.41
CA LYS A 255 -1.31 -5.68 20.89
C LYS A 255 -1.81 -4.85 19.70
N PRO A 256 -3.05 -4.33 19.73
CA PRO A 256 -3.59 -3.54 18.62
C PRO A 256 -2.72 -2.32 18.34
N PHE A 257 -2.45 -2.06 17.06
CA PHE A 257 -2.02 -0.72 16.66
C PHE A 257 -3.21 0.23 16.68
N VAL A 258 -2.94 1.48 17.03
CA VAL A 258 -3.93 2.56 17.03
C VAL A 258 -3.36 3.75 16.28
N ALA A 259 -4.26 4.51 15.64
CA ALA A 259 -3.90 5.80 15.08
C ALA A 259 -3.40 6.72 16.20
N GLY A 260 -2.24 7.34 16.00
CA GLY A 260 -1.59 8.18 17.01
C GLY A 260 -0.70 9.25 16.39
N LEU A 261 -0.06 10.06 17.26
CA LEU A 261 0.77 11.19 16.82
C LEU A 261 1.94 10.77 15.91
N SER A 262 2.48 9.56 16.05
CA SER A 262 3.55 9.07 15.17
C SER A 262 3.10 8.89 13.72
N ASP A 263 1.80 8.71 13.47
CA ASP A 263 1.24 8.55 12.12
C ASP A 263 1.10 9.89 11.39
N ILE A 264 1.32 11.02 12.09
CA ILE A 264 1.38 12.34 11.47
C ILE A 264 2.47 12.40 10.40
N THR A 265 3.51 11.57 10.51
CA THR A 265 4.58 11.43 9.52
C THR A 265 4.01 11.21 8.13
N TYR A 266 3.05 10.30 7.96
CA TYR A 266 2.42 10.05 6.66
C TYR A 266 1.64 11.27 6.15
N ILE A 267 0.90 11.93 7.03
CA ILE A 267 0.14 13.13 6.69
C ILE A 267 1.11 14.24 6.23
N LEU A 268 2.19 14.46 6.97
CA LEU A 268 3.18 15.49 6.68
C LEU A 268 3.99 15.18 5.42
N ASN A 269 4.36 13.92 5.20
CA ASN A 269 5.00 13.46 3.97
C ASN A 269 4.13 13.82 2.77
N ASN A 270 2.85 13.47 2.80
CA ASN A 270 1.92 13.78 1.71
C ASN A 270 1.58 15.29 1.60
N ALA A 271 1.53 16.02 2.71
CA ALA A 271 1.14 17.42 2.73
C ALA A 271 2.28 18.39 2.33
N TYR A 272 3.53 18.11 2.73
CA TYR A 272 4.62 19.09 2.65
C TYR A 272 5.86 18.62 1.88
N GLN A 273 6.05 17.32 1.65
CA GLN A 273 7.14 16.85 0.78
C GLN A 273 6.69 16.83 -0.67
N TRP A 274 6.85 17.93 -1.40
CA TRP A 274 6.37 17.99 -2.79
C TRP A 274 7.31 17.32 -3.79
N ASN A 275 8.57 17.10 -3.41
CA ASN A 275 9.59 16.50 -4.26
C ASN A 275 9.70 14.99 -4.01
N LYS A 276 8.72 14.22 -4.51
CA LYS A 276 8.75 12.75 -4.35
C LYS A 276 9.92 12.13 -5.10
N VAL A 277 10.59 11.18 -4.46
CA VAL A 277 11.62 10.36 -5.10
C VAL A 277 10.97 9.50 -6.17
N LYS A 278 11.49 9.53 -7.41
CA LYS A 278 11.05 8.61 -8.47
C LYS A 278 12.00 7.42 -8.50
N ALA A 279 11.50 6.25 -8.09
CA ALA A 279 12.24 5.00 -8.14
C ALA A 279 11.67 4.09 -9.21
N GLY A 280 12.51 3.55 -10.07
CA GLY A 280 12.12 2.44 -10.94
C GLY A 280 12.14 1.14 -10.15
N VAL A 281 11.24 0.21 -10.46
CA VAL A 281 11.32 -1.19 -10.03
C VAL A 281 11.47 -2.01 -11.29
N LEU A 282 12.62 -2.69 -11.43
CA LEU A 282 12.91 -3.53 -12.58
C LEU A 282 12.10 -4.83 -12.47
N LEU A 283 11.24 -5.07 -13.45
CA LEU A 283 10.55 -6.34 -13.61
C LEU A 283 11.38 -7.22 -14.56
N TYR A 284 11.59 -8.48 -14.18
CA TYR A 284 12.36 -9.46 -14.94
C TYR A 284 11.75 -10.87 -14.72
N ASN A 285 11.98 -11.78 -15.66
CA ASN A 285 11.47 -13.14 -15.56
C ASN A 285 12.07 -13.88 -14.36
N GLY A 286 11.23 -14.51 -13.55
CA GLY A 286 11.61 -15.19 -12.31
C GLY A 286 11.69 -14.28 -11.09
N ALA A 287 11.27 -13.02 -11.19
CA ALA A 287 11.16 -12.15 -10.02
C ALA A 287 10.21 -12.75 -8.97
N ASP A 288 10.62 -12.67 -7.71
CA ASP A 288 9.92 -13.19 -6.53
C ASP A 288 8.81 -12.23 -6.08
N GLU A 289 7.61 -12.74 -5.85
CA GLU A 289 6.39 -11.96 -5.62
C GLU A 289 6.41 -11.19 -4.29
N LEU A 290 6.85 -11.82 -3.20
CA LEU A 290 7.09 -11.20 -1.90
C LEU A 290 8.15 -10.12 -2.02
N ALA A 291 9.26 -10.42 -2.71
CA ALA A 291 10.32 -9.45 -2.96
C ALA A 291 9.82 -8.22 -3.75
N LEU A 292 8.95 -8.41 -4.74
CA LEU A 292 8.29 -7.33 -5.46
C LEU A 292 7.37 -6.52 -4.54
N SER A 293 6.55 -7.17 -3.72
CA SER A 293 5.69 -6.50 -2.74
C SER A 293 6.49 -5.61 -1.78
N ALA A 294 7.69 -6.03 -1.37
CA ALA A 294 8.58 -5.23 -0.54
C ALA A 294 8.95 -3.89 -1.19
N ALA A 295 9.20 -3.87 -2.49
CA ALA A 295 9.52 -2.64 -3.21
C ALA A 295 8.28 -1.76 -3.45
N PHE A 296 7.13 -2.31 -3.82
CA PHE A 296 5.94 -1.49 -4.07
C PHE A 296 5.35 -0.94 -2.78
N ASP A 297 5.24 -1.77 -1.75
CA ASP A 297 4.37 -1.47 -0.63
C ASP A 297 5.09 -0.74 0.52
N THR A 298 6.42 -0.87 0.59
CA THR A 298 7.26 -0.08 1.48
C THR A 298 7.46 1.33 0.94
N TYR A 299 7.80 1.45 -0.35
CA TYR A 299 8.15 2.75 -0.93
C TYR A 299 6.93 3.52 -1.40
N ALA A 300 6.00 2.93 -2.16
CA ALA A 300 4.87 3.70 -2.72
C ALA A 300 3.91 4.19 -1.63
N ALA A 301 3.72 3.40 -0.57
CA ALA A 301 2.83 3.76 0.52
C ALA A 301 3.49 4.63 1.63
N SER A 302 4.77 4.97 1.49
CA SER A 302 5.48 5.88 2.42
C SER A 302 5.01 7.34 2.31
N GLY A 303 4.41 7.69 1.17
CA GLY A 303 4.12 9.07 0.81
C GLY A 303 5.36 9.87 0.42
N THR A 304 6.53 9.25 0.21
CA THR A 304 7.79 9.95 -0.17
C THR A 304 8.31 9.51 -1.54
N THR A 305 7.95 8.29 -1.98
CA THR A 305 8.46 7.67 -3.21
C THR A 305 7.32 7.35 -4.18
N THR A 306 7.51 7.70 -5.45
CA THR A 306 6.72 7.21 -6.58
C THR A 306 7.48 6.07 -7.25
N THR A 307 6.94 4.86 -7.16
CA THR A 307 7.46 3.68 -7.84
C THR A 307 6.95 3.62 -9.28
N LEU A 308 7.83 3.27 -10.22
CA LEU A 308 7.50 3.07 -11.64
C LEU A 308 7.95 1.68 -12.07
N THR A 309 7.06 0.87 -12.63
CA THR A 309 7.44 -0.43 -13.21
C THR A 309 8.23 -0.23 -14.49
N VAL A 310 9.38 -0.89 -14.58
CA VAL A 310 10.28 -0.79 -15.74
C VAL A 310 10.63 -2.20 -16.22
N SER A 311 10.54 -2.45 -17.52
CA SER A 311 11.00 -3.68 -18.16
C SER A 311 11.95 -3.37 -19.30
N SER A 312 12.77 -4.35 -19.66
CA SER A 312 13.58 -4.34 -20.89
C SER A 312 12.79 -4.81 -22.13
N ALA A 313 11.64 -5.45 -21.90
CA ALA A 313 10.80 -6.10 -22.90
C ALA A 313 9.38 -5.52 -22.95
N ASN A 314 8.79 -5.54 -24.15
CA ASN A 314 7.41 -5.09 -24.42
C ASN A 314 6.35 -6.21 -24.23
N GLU A 315 6.71 -7.26 -23.51
CA GLU A 315 5.87 -8.42 -23.23
C GLU A 315 5.67 -8.56 -21.70
N PRO A 316 4.63 -9.27 -21.25
CA PRO A 316 4.49 -9.61 -19.84
C PRO A 316 5.70 -10.39 -19.35
N ILE A 317 6.19 -10.06 -18.17
CA ILE A 317 7.20 -10.85 -17.48
C ILE A 317 6.51 -11.93 -16.65
N LEU A 318 7.12 -13.11 -16.58
CA LEU A 318 6.63 -14.21 -15.77
C LEU A 318 7.36 -14.19 -14.42
N THR A 319 6.62 -14.07 -13.32
CA THR A 319 7.20 -14.19 -11.97
C THR A 319 7.63 -15.62 -11.69
N LYS A 320 8.36 -15.79 -10.58
CA LYS A 320 8.84 -17.10 -10.11
C LYS A 320 7.74 -18.16 -10.04
N HIS A 321 6.53 -17.79 -9.62
CA HIS A 321 5.39 -18.70 -9.51
C HIS A 321 4.32 -18.50 -10.60
N GLY A 322 4.67 -17.81 -11.69
CA GLY A 322 3.87 -17.84 -12.93
C GLY A 322 2.83 -16.74 -13.10
N LEU A 323 2.88 -15.63 -12.33
CA LEU A 323 2.07 -14.44 -12.63
C LEU A 323 2.64 -13.69 -13.84
N ASN A 324 1.76 -13.09 -14.62
CA ASN A 324 2.13 -12.25 -15.74
C ASN A 324 2.09 -10.78 -15.30
N LEU A 325 3.24 -10.16 -15.10
CA LEU A 325 3.32 -8.75 -14.74
C LEU A 325 3.65 -7.89 -15.95
N VAL A 326 3.12 -6.67 -15.96
CA VAL A 326 3.27 -5.74 -17.06
C VAL A 326 3.93 -4.47 -16.56
N ALA A 327 5.01 -4.05 -17.24
CA ALA A 327 5.65 -2.78 -16.95
C ALA A 327 4.97 -1.63 -17.70
N ARG A 328 4.80 -0.50 -17.02
CA ARG A 328 4.27 0.75 -17.61
C ARG A 328 5.33 1.55 -18.37
N TYR A 329 6.60 1.24 -18.12
CA TYR A 329 7.72 1.85 -18.80
C TYR A 329 8.68 0.80 -19.33
N GLN A 330 9.28 1.13 -20.46
CA GLN A 330 10.45 0.45 -20.99
C GLN A 330 11.70 1.18 -20.54
N ILE A 331 12.82 0.48 -20.44
CA ILE A 331 14.14 1.10 -20.15
C ILE A 331 14.43 2.31 -21.06
N THR A 332 13.95 2.27 -22.31
CA THR A 332 14.17 3.30 -23.33
C THR A 332 13.30 4.56 -23.16
N ASN A 333 12.19 4.49 -22.41
CA ASN A 333 11.23 5.59 -22.28
C ASN A 333 10.88 5.96 -20.83
N VAL A 334 11.52 5.32 -19.85
CA VAL A 334 11.33 5.65 -18.44
C VAL A 334 11.82 7.08 -18.15
N PRO A 335 11.07 7.89 -17.38
CA PRO A 335 11.55 9.21 -16.98
C PRO A 335 12.80 9.11 -16.10
N LYS A 336 13.49 10.23 -15.90
CA LYS A 336 14.65 10.29 -15.00
C LYS A 336 14.30 9.73 -13.61
N LEU A 337 15.05 8.72 -13.20
CA LEU A 337 14.91 8.05 -11.90
C LEU A 337 16.03 8.50 -10.94
N ALA A 338 15.73 8.48 -9.65
CA ALA A 338 16.74 8.60 -8.60
C ALA A 338 17.52 7.29 -8.44
N LYS A 339 16.80 6.16 -8.47
CA LYS A 339 17.36 4.81 -8.39
C LYS A 339 16.49 3.81 -9.17
N MET A 340 17.10 2.69 -9.55
CA MET A 340 16.42 1.51 -10.09
C MET A 340 16.54 0.39 -9.06
N ILE A 341 15.42 -0.01 -8.48
CA ILE A 341 15.32 -1.09 -7.50
C ILE A 341 15.25 -2.42 -8.27
N VAL A 342 16.10 -3.35 -7.88
CA VAL A 342 16.11 -4.72 -8.37
C VAL A 342 15.93 -5.63 -7.16
N VAL A 343 14.82 -6.39 -7.16
CA VAL A 343 14.40 -7.24 -6.04
C VAL A 343 14.81 -8.69 -6.27
N GLY A 344 15.10 -9.43 -5.20
CA GLY A 344 15.51 -10.84 -5.24
C GLY A 344 16.97 -11.03 -4.84
N ALA A 345 17.27 -12.10 -4.10
CA ALA A 345 18.62 -12.36 -3.58
C ALA A 345 19.62 -12.70 -4.69
N ASP A 346 19.15 -13.38 -5.74
CA ASP A 346 19.89 -13.81 -6.92
C ASP A 346 19.66 -12.92 -8.16
N ALA A 347 19.06 -11.74 -7.95
CA ALA A 347 18.58 -10.89 -9.03
C ALA A 347 19.69 -10.39 -9.97
N GLU A 348 20.94 -10.30 -9.50
CA GLU A 348 22.08 -9.98 -10.37
C GLU A 348 22.31 -10.99 -11.48
N SER A 349 22.17 -12.28 -11.15
CA SER A 349 22.25 -13.35 -12.13
C SER A 349 20.94 -13.50 -12.91
N ALA A 350 19.80 -13.51 -12.23
CA ALA A 350 18.50 -13.76 -12.86
C ALA A 350 18.11 -12.65 -13.85
N ALA A 351 18.39 -11.38 -13.51
CA ALA A 351 18.11 -10.22 -14.35
C ALA A 351 19.33 -9.72 -15.15
N ALA A 352 20.37 -10.54 -15.34
CA ALA A 352 21.64 -10.10 -15.93
C ALA A 352 21.47 -9.42 -17.31
N LYS A 353 20.56 -9.95 -18.14
CA LYS A 353 20.23 -9.37 -19.45
C LYS A 353 19.62 -7.98 -19.31
N ASP A 354 18.59 -7.84 -18.48
CA ASP A 354 17.89 -6.59 -18.21
C ASP A 354 18.82 -5.53 -17.60
N ILE A 355 19.67 -5.95 -16.67
CA ILE A 355 20.69 -5.10 -16.03
C ILE A 355 21.71 -4.58 -17.05
N ASN A 356 22.18 -5.44 -17.96
CA ASN A 356 23.11 -5.03 -19.00
C ASN A 356 22.45 -4.04 -19.97
N GLN A 357 21.18 -4.26 -20.33
CA GLN A 357 20.42 -3.32 -21.14
C GLN A 357 20.25 -1.98 -20.43
N TRP A 358 19.92 -1.97 -19.13
CA TRP A 358 19.88 -0.76 -18.31
C TRP A 358 21.21 -0.01 -18.33
N LYS A 359 22.34 -0.70 -18.08
CA LYS A 359 23.69 -0.10 -18.10
C LYS A 359 24.05 0.49 -19.46
N SER A 360 23.60 -0.12 -20.56
CA SER A 360 23.82 0.38 -21.93
C SER A 360 22.89 1.52 -22.37
N SER A 361 21.79 1.76 -21.65
CA SER A 361 20.75 2.71 -22.06
C SER A 361 21.15 4.19 -21.94
N GLY A 362 22.29 4.49 -21.33
CA GLY A 362 22.71 5.86 -21.03
C GLY A 362 22.01 6.48 -19.80
N ASN A 363 21.11 5.74 -19.15
CA ASN A 363 20.52 6.15 -17.88
C ASN A 363 21.57 6.22 -16.76
N SER A 364 21.47 7.24 -15.89
CA SER A 364 22.44 7.47 -14.82
C SER A 364 21.97 7.00 -13.44
N ALA A 365 20.75 6.47 -13.31
CA ALA A 365 20.23 6.07 -12.00
C ALA A 365 20.95 4.81 -11.51
N LYS A 366 21.33 4.81 -10.22
CA LYS A 366 22.04 3.69 -9.60
C LYS A 366 21.11 2.49 -9.46
N LEU A 367 21.67 1.30 -9.65
CA LEU A 367 20.98 0.05 -9.34
C LEU A 367 21.08 -0.22 -7.83
N LEU A 368 19.93 -0.37 -7.18
CA LEU A 368 19.79 -0.82 -5.80
C LEU A 368 19.36 -2.29 -5.83
N PHE A 369 20.26 -3.20 -5.48
CA PHE A 369 19.95 -4.61 -5.33
C PHE A 369 19.45 -4.85 -3.92
N LEU A 370 18.13 -4.83 -3.75
CA LEU A 370 17.51 -4.68 -2.44
C LEU A 370 17.82 -5.86 -1.50
N HIS A 371 17.94 -7.07 -2.02
CA HIS A 371 18.07 -8.30 -1.22
C HIS A 371 19.45 -8.98 -1.33
N ARG A 372 20.42 -8.37 -2.02
CA ARG A 372 21.75 -8.98 -2.29
C ARG A 372 22.45 -9.46 -1.02
N ASP A 373 22.54 -8.58 -0.03
CA ASP A 373 23.28 -8.83 1.22
C ASP A 373 22.33 -9.26 2.36
N ALA A 374 21.14 -9.76 2.02
CA ALA A 374 20.05 -10.07 2.95
C ALA A 374 19.25 -11.33 2.54
N ALA A 375 19.90 -12.30 1.88
CA ALA A 375 19.24 -13.49 1.34
C ALA A 375 18.60 -14.40 2.39
N ASP A 376 19.10 -14.37 3.62
CA ASP A 376 18.61 -15.13 4.79
C ASP A 376 17.63 -14.33 5.66
N ARG A 377 17.23 -13.15 5.20
CA ARG A 377 16.32 -12.25 5.91
C ARG A 377 14.96 -12.20 5.23
N PHE A 378 13.95 -11.75 5.97
CA PHE A 378 12.63 -11.48 5.41
C PHE A 378 12.70 -10.33 4.40
N ALA A 379 12.06 -10.46 3.24
CA ALA A 379 12.23 -9.50 2.12
C ALA A 379 11.89 -8.04 2.47
N MET A 380 11.00 -7.80 3.44
CA MET A 380 10.62 -6.45 3.86
C MET A 380 11.71 -5.71 4.64
N ASP A 381 12.59 -6.45 5.32
CA ASP A 381 13.63 -5.89 6.18
C ASP A 381 14.53 -4.86 5.46
N PRO A 382 15.26 -5.24 4.40
CA PRO A 382 16.14 -4.30 3.70
C PRO A 382 15.37 -3.17 3.01
N ALA A 383 14.08 -3.37 2.68
CA ALA A 383 13.22 -2.31 2.17
C ALA A 383 13.00 -1.20 3.22
N PHE A 384 12.74 -1.56 4.48
CA PHE A 384 12.62 -0.58 5.56
C PHE A 384 13.94 0.12 5.88
N GLU A 385 15.04 -0.63 5.88
CA GLU A 385 16.38 -0.10 6.15
C GLU A 385 16.81 0.91 5.08
N ASP A 386 16.59 0.60 3.80
CA ASP A 386 16.90 1.53 2.71
C ASP A 386 15.94 2.73 2.70
N LEU A 387 14.64 2.55 3.00
CA LEU A 387 13.70 3.67 3.14
C LEU A 387 14.10 4.62 4.28
N ALA A 388 14.62 4.11 5.40
CA ALA A 388 15.14 4.94 6.49
C ALA A 388 16.35 5.77 6.06
N GLY A 389 17.27 5.17 5.29
CA GLY A 389 18.44 5.85 4.76
C GLY A 389 18.10 6.87 3.66
N GLN A 390 17.12 6.57 2.81
CA GLN A 390 16.64 7.47 1.76
C GLN A 390 15.92 8.69 2.34
N GLU A 391 15.02 8.47 3.30
CA GLU A 391 14.12 9.50 3.83
C GLU A 391 14.44 9.82 5.30
N ASP A 392 13.89 9.01 6.21
CA ASP A 392 14.07 9.12 7.64
C ASP A 392 13.54 7.89 8.41
N ILE A 393 14.00 7.76 9.66
CA ILE A 393 13.63 6.65 10.55
C ILE A 393 12.12 6.64 10.88
N GLN A 394 11.44 7.78 10.98
CA GLN A 394 9.99 7.79 11.29
C GLN A 394 9.16 7.27 10.12
N THR A 395 9.56 7.60 8.89
CA THR A 395 8.90 7.14 7.66
C THR A 395 9.03 5.62 7.54
N ALA A 396 10.22 5.06 7.79
CA ALA A 396 10.41 3.60 7.81
C ALA A 396 9.61 2.91 8.93
N LYS A 397 9.60 3.48 10.14
CA LYS A 397 8.77 2.96 11.26
C LYS A 397 7.28 3.02 10.95
N PHE A 398 6.82 4.09 10.30
CA PHE A 398 5.44 4.20 9.85
C PHE A 398 5.12 3.13 8.80
N ALA A 399 6.00 2.91 7.81
CA ALA A 399 5.83 1.88 6.79
C ALA A 399 5.70 0.49 7.44
N ALA A 400 6.60 0.13 8.36
CA ALA A 400 6.51 -1.12 9.12
C ALA A 400 5.20 -1.23 9.91
N LYS A 401 4.79 -0.17 10.62
CA LYS A 401 3.52 -0.14 11.36
C LYS A 401 2.30 -0.31 10.43
N ARG A 402 2.29 0.35 9.27
CA ARG A 402 1.22 0.23 8.26
C ARG A 402 1.07 -1.21 7.79
N LEU A 403 2.18 -1.87 7.48
CA LEU A 403 2.20 -3.28 7.09
C LEU A 403 1.89 -4.25 8.25
N GLU A 404 1.70 -3.69 9.44
CA GLU A 404 1.57 -4.41 10.70
C GLU A 404 2.77 -5.32 11.00
N TYR A 405 3.94 -4.96 10.47
CA TYR A 405 5.19 -5.69 10.67
C TYR A 405 5.70 -5.46 12.10
N ARG A 406 5.81 -6.55 12.88
CA ARG A 406 6.08 -6.51 14.32
C ARG A 406 7.50 -6.92 14.70
N ALA A 407 8.18 -7.67 13.85
CA ALA A 407 9.58 -8.04 14.05
C ALA A 407 10.48 -6.85 13.67
N THR A 408 10.46 -5.79 14.47
CA THR A 408 11.19 -4.55 14.15
C THR A 408 12.49 -4.38 14.92
N ASP A 409 12.71 -5.17 15.97
CA ASP A 409 13.83 -4.98 16.92
C ASP A 409 15.20 -5.22 16.27
N HIS A 410 15.26 -6.03 15.22
CA HIS A 410 16.48 -6.34 14.48
C HIS A 410 16.75 -5.41 13.28
N LEU A 411 15.81 -4.51 12.95
CA LEU A 411 15.96 -3.60 11.82
C LEU A 411 17.06 -2.56 12.08
N LYS A 412 17.96 -2.42 11.11
CA LYS A 412 19.07 -1.45 11.14
C LYS A 412 18.63 -0.13 10.51
N LEU A 413 17.73 0.59 11.19
CA LEU A 413 17.22 1.87 10.72
C LEU A 413 18.23 2.99 10.95
N GLU A 414 19.01 3.30 9.92
CA GLU A 414 19.99 4.39 9.90
C GLU A 414 19.51 5.55 9.02
N GLY A 415 19.92 6.77 9.32
CA GLY A 415 19.53 7.96 8.56
C GLY A 415 19.11 9.12 9.46
N SER A 416 18.40 10.09 8.87
CA SER A 416 17.85 11.21 9.64
C SER A 416 16.71 10.75 10.54
N SER A 417 16.53 11.38 11.70
CA SER A 417 15.43 11.03 12.60
C SER A 417 14.07 11.37 12.00
N PHE A 418 13.98 12.44 11.20
CA PHE A 418 12.77 12.92 10.53
C PHE A 418 13.15 13.81 9.33
N SER A 419 12.29 13.85 8.31
CA SER A 419 12.48 14.72 7.15
C SER A 419 12.28 16.20 7.46
N PHE A 420 13.23 17.04 7.04
CA PHE A 420 13.08 18.49 7.13
C PHE A 420 11.96 19.02 6.23
N GLU A 421 11.72 18.41 5.07
CA GLU A 421 10.61 18.83 4.20
C GLU A 421 9.24 18.56 4.88
N ALA A 422 9.07 17.39 5.49
CA ALA A 422 7.81 17.03 6.16
C ALA A 422 7.56 17.85 7.43
N PHE A 423 8.60 18.07 8.25
CA PHE A 423 8.44 18.66 9.59
C PHE A 423 8.91 20.13 9.68
N GLY A 424 9.93 20.51 8.92
CA GLY A 424 10.50 21.86 8.92
C GLY A 424 9.67 22.86 8.11
N VAL A 425 9.14 22.47 6.95
CA VAL A 425 8.28 23.34 6.12
C VAL A 425 7.05 23.86 6.88
N PRO A 426 6.22 23.03 7.56
CA PRO A 426 5.08 23.55 8.31
C PRO A 426 5.50 24.49 9.45
N VAL A 427 6.67 24.28 10.07
CA VAL A 427 7.21 25.20 11.09
C VAL A 427 7.59 26.55 10.47
N LEU A 428 8.28 26.54 9.33
CA LEU A 428 8.63 27.77 8.59
C LEU A 428 7.37 28.53 8.13
N LEU A 429 6.36 27.81 7.63
CA LEU A 429 5.06 28.38 7.28
C LEU A 429 4.35 28.95 8.51
N GLY A 430 4.49 28.31 9.67
CA GLY A 430 4.00 28.84 10.95
C GLY A 430 4.66 30.16 11.33
N VAL A 431 5.99 30.27 11.21
CA VAL A 431 6.73 31.52 11.45
C VAL A 431 6.30 32.60 10.46
N LEU A 432 6.18 32.26 9.17
CA LEU A 432 5.69 33.18 8.14
C LEU A 432 4.26 33.66 8.45
N SER A 433 3.38 32.77 8.93
CA SER A 433 2.01 33.11 9.33
C SER A 433 2.00 34.14 10.46
N LEU A 434 2.86 33.99 11.45
CA LEU A 434 3.01 34.95 12.55
C LEU A 434 3.48 36.33 12.03
N LEU A 435 4.45 36.36 11.12
CA LEU A 435 4.94 37.60 10.51
C LEU A 435 3.84 38.31 9.69
N ILE A 436 3.07 37.56 8.90
CA ILE A 436 1.94 38.09 8.12
C ILE A 436 0.86 38.65 9.06
N ALA A 437 0.46 37.88 10.08
CA ALA A 437 -0.56 38.30 11.04
C ALA A 437 -0.12 39.56 11.82
N PHE A 438 1.16 39.61 12.22
CA PHE A 438 1.76 40.78 12.86
C PHE A 438 1.74 42.01 11.96
N TYR A 439 2.06 41.85 10.68
CA TYR A 439 1.99 42.93 9.71
C TYR A 439 0.55 43.46 9.54
N ILE A 440 -0.43 42.56 9.42
CA ILE A 440 -1.86 42.92 9.33
C ILE A 440 -2.31 43.68 10.58
N ASP A 441 -1.97 43.18 11.77
CA ASP A 441 -2.32 43.82 13.05
C ASP A 441 -1.69 45.23 13.16
N ARG A 442 -0.41 45.38 12.79
CA ARG A 442 0.24 46.70 12.78
C ARG A 442 -0.36 47.67 11.78
N ARG A 443 -0.65 47.21 10.56
CA ARG A 443 -1.10 48.08 9.46
C ARG A 443 -2.55 48.51 9.61
N PHE A 444 -3.43 47.65 10.14
CA PHE A 444 -4.88 47.87 10.10
C PHE A 444 -5.56 47.98 11.48
N ILE A 445 -4.98 47.41 12.54
CA ILE A 445 -5.60 47.43 13.88
C ILE A 445 -4.98 48.51 14.77
N LEU A 446 -3.66 48.71 14.67
CA LEU A 446 -2.96 49.73 15.47
C LEU A 446 -3.07 51.17 14.90
N ARG A 447 -3.33 51.34 13.60
CA ARG A 447 -3.37 52.67 12.93
C ARG A 447 -4.61 53.53 13.22
N LYS A 448 -5.61 53.02 13.95
CA LYS A 448 -6.87 53.75 14.23
C LYS A 448 -6.75 54.78 15.38
N LYS A 449 -5.62 55.50 15.48
CA LYS A 449 -5.34 56.47 16.56
C LYS A 449 -4.97 57.89 16.09
N GLY A 450 -5.26 58.27 14.85
CA GLY A 450 -5.01 59.64 14.38
C GLY A 450 -5.90 60.07 13.23
N SER A 451 -7.16 60.41 13.51
CA SER A 451 -8.00 61.27 12.67
C SER A 451 -9.31 61.59 13.41
N SER A 452 -9.21 62.26 14.56
CA SER A 452 -10.36 62.91 15.21
C SER A 452 -9.85 63.95 16.21
N ALA A 453 -9.15 64.97 15.71
CA ALA A 453 -8.87 66.20 16.43
C ALA A 453 -8.47 67.25 15.38
N ASP A 454 -9.44 68.05 14.94
CA ASP A 454 -9.31 69.46 14.55
C ASP A 454 -10.48 69.90 13.66
N ILE A 455 -11.63 70.19 14.28
CA ILE A 455 -12.50 71.29 13.86
C ILE A 455 -13.13 71.86 15.15
N SER A 456 -12.39 72.73 15.83
CA SER A 456 -12.89 73.58 16.91
C SER A 456 -11.94 74.76 17.09
N ALA A 457 -12.47 75.97 16.94
CA ALA A 457 -11.92 77.28 17.31
C ALA A 457 -11.08 78.07 16.28
N SER A 458 -11.73 79.05 15.64
CA SER A 458 -11.30 80.46 15.43
C SER A 458 -12.31 81.09 14.45
N HIS A 459 -12.81 82.33 14.53
CA HIS A 459 -12.58 83.48 15.40
C HIS A 459 -13.83 84.38 15.33
N THR A 460 -14.26 84.92 16.48
CA THR A 460 -14.94 86.22 16.59
C THR A 460 -13.91 87.32 16.39
N ILE A 461 -14.06 88.20 15.38
CA ILE A 461 -13.83 89.67 15.41
C ILE A 461 -14.58 90.31 14.23
N ASN A 462 -15.75 90.90 14.49
CA ASN A 462 -16.10 92.32 14.27
C ASN A 462 -17.59 92.53 14.59
#